data_AF-A0AAD4HVE5-F1
#
_entry.id   AF-A0AAD4HVE5-F1
#
_cell.length_a   1.000
_cell.length_b   1.000
_cell.length_c   1.000
_cell.angle_alpha   90.00
_cell.angle_beta   90.00
_cell.angle_gamma   90.00
#
_symmetry.space_group_name_H-M   'P 1'
#
loop_
_entity.id
_entity.type
_entity.pdbx_description
1 polymer ?
#
loop_
_entity_poly.entity_id
_entity_poly.type
_entity_poly.pdbx_seq_one_letter_code
_entity_poly.pdbx_strand_id
1 'polypeptide(L)'
;MEQEKPILTHCVHELFSLFILAIAAQISDIGGITTELPPHMTSGGRRVWDNTNLTALAEQAVQANLVTSLDEALALVVPAFAHHNLLPKPKQARERYANGSEQDRVKWTGMAQ
;
A
#
# COMPACT_ATOMS: atom_id res chain seq x y z
N MET A 1 28.17 13.56 -21.99
CA MET A 1 27.14 14.60 -21.73
C MET A 1 25.79 13.91 -21.77
N GLU A 2 25.27 13.46 -20.64
CA GLU A 2 23.91 12.90 -20.57
C GLU A 2 23.22 13.53 -19.35
N GLN A 3 22.90 14.82 -19.46
CA GLN A 3 21.87 15.45 -18.64
C GLN A 3 20.52 15.27 -19.35
N GLU A 4 20.02 14.05 -19.45
CA GLU A 4 18.64 13.83 -19.89
C GLU A 4 17.67 14.09 -18.73
N LYS A 5 17.34 15.39 -18.61
CA LYS A 5 15.99 15.96 -18.41
C LYS A 5 15.21 15.51 -17.17
N PRO A 6 15.50 16.07 -15.98
CA PRO A 6 14.63 15.99 -14.79
C PRO A 6 13.14 16.27 -15.08
N ILE A 7 12.84 17.11 -16.07
CA ILE A 7 11.46 17.42 -16.51
C ILE A 7 10.72 16.16 -16.99
N LEU A 8 11.37 15.29 -17.76
CA LEU A 8 10.73 14.08 -18.28
C LEU A 8 10.32 13.15 -17.13
N THR A 9 11.20 12.97 -16.16
CA THR A 9 10.94 12.18 -14.95
C THR A 9 9.77 12.75 -14.15
N HIS A 10 9.73 14.08 -13.96
CA HIS A 10 8.60 14.73 -13.29
C HIS A 10 7.27 14.53 -14.05
N CYS A 11 7.26 14.68 -15.37
CA CYS A 11 6.06 14.44 -16.17
C CYS A 11 5.57 12.99 -16.06
N VAL A 12 6.48 12.02 -16.05
CA VAL A 12 6.17 10.60 -15.92
C VAL A 12 5.59 10.29 -14.53
N HIS A 13 6.16 10.86 -13.46
CA HIS A 13 5.63 10.74 -12.10
C HIS A 13 4.24 11.36 -11.96
N GLU A 14 4.02 12.51 -12.58
CA GLU A 14 2.71 13.18 -12.56
C GLU A 14 1.65 12.34 -13.30
N LEU A 15 1.97 11.85 -14.50
CA LEU A 15 1.07 10.99 -15.27
C LEU A 15 0.73 9.70 -14.51
N PHE A 16 1.72 9.08 -13.87
CA PHE A 16 1.51 7.92 -13.02
C PHE A 16 0.60 8.25 -11.84
N SER A 17 0.85 9.37 -11.15
CA SER A 17 0.04 9.80 -10.01
C SER A 17 -1.42 10.08 -10.42
N LEU A 18 -1.64 10.70 -11.58
CA LEU A 18 -2.97 10.91 -12.14
C LEU A 18 -3.66 9.59 -12.50
N PHE A 19 -2.92 8.62 -13.04
CA PHE A 19 -3.46 7.29 -13.33
C PHE A 19 -3.90 6.57 -12.05
N ILE A 20 -3.08 6.59 -11.00
CA ILE A 20 -3.46 6.00 -9.71
C ILE A 20 -4.65 6.74 -9.09
N LEU A 21 -4.70 8.07 -9.18
CA LEU A 21 -5.85 8.86 -8.75
C LEU A 21 -7.13 8.47 -9.48
N ALA A 22 -7.06 8.25 -10.80
CA ALA A 22 -8.19 7.78 -11.59
C ALA A 22 -8.66 6.38 -11.16
N ILE A 23 -7.74 5.47 -10.82
CA ILE A 23 -8.11 4.16 -10.25
C ILE A 23 -8.81 4.34 -8.91
N ALA A 24 -8.23 5.14 -8.00
CA ALA A 24 -8.79 5.39 -6.68
C ALA A 24 -10.19 6.00 -6.75
N ALA A 25 -10.46 6.87 -7.72
CA ALA A 25 -11.78 7.47 -7.93
C ALA A 25 -12.88 6.45 -8.32
N GLN A 26 -12.49 5.31 -8.88
CA GLN A 26 -13.42 4.33 -9.48
C GLN A 26 -13.70 3.13 -8.58
N ILE A 27 -13.09 3.06 -7.39
CA ILE A 27 -13.27 1.95 -6.45
C ILE A 27 -13.86 2.43 -5.13
N SER A 28 -14.55 1.53 -4.43
CA SER A 28 -15.11 1.80 -3.09
C SER A 28 -14.29 1.21 -1.94
N ASP A 29 -13.45 0.22 -2.23
CA ASP A 29 -12.55 -0.43 -1.28
C ASP A 29 -11.28 -0.87 -2.00
N ILE A 30 -10.12 -0.71 -1.35
CA ILE A 30 -8.82 -1.13 -1.91
C ILE A 30 -8.60 -2.64 -1.80
N GLY A 31 -9.29 -3.29 -0.86
CA GLY A 31 -9.12 -4.70 -0.56
C GLY A 31 -7.71 -5.04 -0.05
N GLY A 32 -7.28 -6.27 -0.31
CA GLY A 32 -5.99 -6.78 0.16
C GLY A 32 -5.94 -7.03 1.67
N ILE A 33 -4.76 -7.39 2.15
CA ILE A 33 -4.51 -7.62 3.57
C ILE A 33 -3.84 -6.37 4.12
N THR A 34 -4.42 -5.81 5.18
CA THR A 34 -3.80 -4.71 5.93
C THR A 34 -3.18 -5.26 7.20
N THR A 35 -1.90 -4.99 7.41
CA THR A 35 -1.15 -5.36 8.62
C THR A 35 -0.59 -4.13 9.30
N GLU A 36 -0.57 -4.16 10.63
CA GLU A 36 0.12 -3.14 11.42
C GLU A 36 1.63 -3.39 11.32
N LEU A 37 2.40 -2.35 11.02
CA LEU A 37 3.85 -2.45 10.98
C LEU A 37 4.39 -2.47 12.42
N PRO A 38 5.44 -3.27 12.71
CA PRO A 38 6.06 -3.29 14.02
C PRO A 38 6.53 -1.89 14.46
N PRO A 39 6.45 -1.53 15.75
CA PRO A 39 6.82 -0.19 16.23
C PRO A 39 8.27 0.22 15.94
N HIS A 40 9.17 -0.74 15.76
CA HIS A 40 10.57 -0.49 15.39
C HIS A 40 10.74 -0.14 13.90
N MET A 41 9.74 -0.41 13.06
CA MET A 41 9.69 -0.01 11.65
C MET A 41 9.03 1.36 11.45
N THR A 42 8.33 1.89 12.45
CA THR A 42 7.57 3.15 12.38
C THR A 42 8.37 4.39 12.84
N SER A 43 9.71 4.30 12.93
CA SER A 43 10.53 5.40 13.44
C SER A 43 10.36 6.68 12.62
N GLY A 44 9.87 7.74 13.27
CA GLY A 44 9.76 9.09 12.68
C GLY A 44 8.42 9.42 11.99
N GLY A 45 7.33 8.72 12.30
CA GLY A 45 6.01 8.99 11.69
C GLY A 45 5.84 8.38 10.29
N ARG A 46 6.80 7.53 9.88
CA ARG A 46 6.74 6.73 8.66
C ARG A 46 5.76 5.57 8.88
N ARG A 47 4.61 5.63 8.21
CA ARG A 47 3.68 4.54 7.88
C ARG A 47 3.43 3.49 8.98
N VAL A 48 2.25 3.55 9.61
CA VAL A 48 1.81 2.59 10.65
C VAL A 48 1.23 1.31 10.07
N TRP A 49 0.72 1.36 8.84
CA TRP A 49 0.00 0.25 8.22
C TRP A 49 0.60 -0.10 6.88
N ASP A 50 0.69 -1.39 6.59
CA ASP A 50 1.00 -1.91 5.27
C ASP A 50 -0.27 -2.50 4.64
N ASN A 51 -0.39 -2.40 3.31
CA ASN A 51 -1.48 -3.01 2.57
C ASN A 51 -0.91 -3.70 1.34
N THR A 52 -1.22 -4.98 1.17
CA THR A 52 -0.64 -5.80 0.09
C THR A 52 -0.90 -5.22 -1.30
N ASN A 53 -2.07 -4.61 -1.54
CA ASN A 53 -2.41 -4.05 -2.85
C ASN A 53 -1.70 -2.71 -3.10
N LEU A 54 -1.56 -1.86 -2.07
CA LEU A 54 -0.75 -0.64 -2.18
C LEU A 54 0.72 -0.97 -2.44
N THR A 55 1.26 -1.95 -1.71
CA THR A 55 2.63 -2.42 -1.88
C THR A 55 2.83 -3.01 -3.26
N ALA A 56 1.91 -3.86 -3.74
CA ALA A 56 2.00 -4.43 -5.09
C ALA A 56 1.98 -3.34 -6.19
N LEU A 57 1.11 -2.34 -6.09
CA LEU A 57 1.08 -1.21 -7.03
C LEU A 57 2.39 -0.41 -7.00
N ALA A 58 2.94 -0.19 -5.82
CA ALA A 58 4.21 0.50 -5.65
C ALA A 58 5.39 -0.31 -6.21
N GLU A 59 5.40 -1.62 -6.00
CA GLU A 59 6.40 -2.53 -6.59
C GLU A 59 6.35 -2.53 -8.12
N GLN A 60 5.16 -2.44 -8.73
CA GLN A 60 5.05 -2.29 -10.19
C GLN A 60 5.74 -1.02 -10.69
N ALA A 61 5.65 0.09 -9.97
CA ALA A 61 6.34 1.33 -10.33
C ALA A 61 7.88 1.19 -10.24
N VAL A 62 8.38 0.48 -9.23
CA VAL A 62 9.81 0.19 -9.08
C VAL A 62 10.29 -0.75 -10.21
N GLN A 63 9.55 -1.83 -10.48
CA GLN A 63 9.91 -2.80 -11.52
C GLN A 63 9.93 -2.19 -12.92
N ALA A 64 9.05 -1.21 -13.19
CA ALA A 64 9.03 -0.46 -14.43
C ALA A 64 10.05 0.69 -14.48
N ASN A 65 10.95 0.82 -13.49
CA ASN A 65 11.95 1.88 -13.37
C ASN A 65 11.36 3.30 -13.37
N LEU A 66 10.11 3.49 -12.92
CA LEU A 66 9.56 4.82 -12.72
C LEU A 66 10.23 5.54 -11.55
N VAL A 67 10.54 4.79 -10.48
CA VAL A 67 11.16 5.28 -9.25
C VAL A 67 12.20 4.29 -8.75
N THR A 68 13.06 4.72 -7.83
CA THR A 68 14.24 3.93 -7.42
C THR A 68 14.00 3.10 -6.17
N SER A 69 12.96 3.41 -5.41
CA SER A 69 12.65 2.72 -4.16
C SER A 69 11.15 2.55 -3.95
N LEU A 70 10.80 1.57 -3.12
CA LEU A 70 9.42 1.33 -2.71
C LEU A 70 8.82 2.53 -1.95
N ASP A 71 9.63 3.22 -1.15
CA ASP A 71 9.18 4.39 -0.40
C ASP A 71 8.82 5.56 -1.33
N GLU A 72 9.63 5.80 -2.39
CA GLU A 72 9.30 6.77 -3.44
C GLU A 72 8.03 6.38 -4.19
N ALA A 73 7.87 5.09 -4.54
CA ALA A 73 6.68 4.60 -5.20
C ALA A 73 5.43 4.81 -4.35
N LEU A 74 5.49 4.48 -3.07
CA LEU A 74 4.39 4.69 -2.13
C LEU A 74 4.07 6.17 -1.95
N ALA A 75 5.04 7.08 -2.04
CA ALA A 75 4.80 8.51 -2.02
C ALA A 75 3.98 9.00 -3.22
N LEU A 76 4.00 8.29 -4.35
CA LEU A 76 3.14 8.57 -5.52
C LEU A 76 1.77 7.89 -5.40
N VAL A 77 1.73 6.67 -4.85
CA VAL A 77 0.51 5.84 -4.79
C VAL A 77 -0.42 6.25 -3.64
N VAL A 78 0.11 6.37 -2.41
CA VAL A 78 -0.68 6.56 -1.19
C VAL A 78 -1.55 7.83 -1.22
N PRO A 79 -1.07 9.01 -1.69
CA PRO A 79 -1.88 10.22 -1.71
C PRO A 79 -3.18 10.10 -2.51
N ALA A 80 -3.17 9.35 -3.63
CA ALA A 80 -4.37 9.13 -4.44
C ALA A 80 -5.45 8.37 -3.67
N PHE A 81 -5.09 7.29 -2.97
CA PHE A 81 -6.04 6.54 -2.14
C PHE A 81 -6.45 7.32 -0.88
N ALA A 82 -5.54 8.13 -0.33
CA ALA A 82 -5.85 9.05 0.77
C ALA A 82 -6.91 10.09 0.37
N HIS A 83 -6.78 10.67 -0.83
CA HIS A 83 -7.70 11.65 -1.38
C HIS A 83 -9.15 11.13 -1.43
N HIS A 84 -9.33 9.84 -1.74
CA HIS A 84 -10.63 9.18 -1.81
C HIS A 84 -11.05 8.46 -0.51
N ASN A 85 -10.36 8.67 0.61
CA ASN A 85 -10.62 8.02 1.91
C ASN A 85 -10.55 6.48 1.89
N LEU A 86 -9.73 5.92 0.99
CA LEU A 86 -9.56 4.48 0.78
C LEU A 86 -8.41 3.86 1.58
N LEU A 87 -7.66 4.67 2.34
CA LEU A 87 -6.60 4.13 3.19
C LEU A 87 -7.19 3.26 4.31
N PRO A 88 -6.49 2.16 4.68
CA PRO A 88 -6.94 1.31 5.77
C PRO A 88 -7.13 2.10 7.06
N LYS A 89 -8.29 1.93 7.71
CA LYS A 89 -8.62 2.60 8.96
C LYS A 89 -8.36 1.65 10.14
N PRO A 90 -7.89 2.17 11.30
CA PRO A 90 -7.61 1.36 12.50
C PRO A 90 -8.82 0.62 13.10
N LYS A 91 -10.02 0.74 12.52
CA LYS A 91 -11.23 0.02 12.93
C LYS A 91 -11.75 -0.79 11.76
N GLN A 92 -11.25 -2.02 11.58
CA GLN A 92 -11.94 -3.15 10.92
C GLN A 92 -11.08 -4.42 10.73
N ALA A 93 -9.82 -4.45 11.18
CA ALA A 93 -9.05 -5.70 11.23
C ALA A 93 -9.68 -6.78 12.14
N ARG A 94 -10.65 -6.42 12.99
CA ARG A 94 -11.34 -7.35 13.89
C ARG A 94 -12.63 -7.95 13.33
N GLU A 95 -13.27 -7.33 12.33
CA GLU A 95 -14.61 -7.75 11.88
C GLU A 95 -14.57 -8.63 10.62
N ARG A 96 -13.59 -8.48 9.74
CA ARG A 96 -13.48 -9.34 8.54
C ARG A 96 -13.05 -10.79 8.85
N TYR A 97 -12.40 -11.04 10.00
CA TYR A 97 -12.10 -12.39 10.47
C TYR A 97 -13.14 -12.96 11.45
N ALA A 98 -14.08 -12.15 11.94
CA ALA A 98 -15.17 -12.65 12.80
C ALA A 98 -16.28 -13.34 12.01
N ASN A 99 -16.38 -13.06 10.70
CA ASN A 99 -17.36 -13.65 9.79
C ASN A 99 -16.76 -14.70 8.84
N GLY A 100 -15.47 -15.03 9.01
CA GLY A 100 -14.86 -16.20 8.38
C GLY A 100 -15.43 -17.45 9.05
N SER A 101 -16.07 -18.30 8.25
CA SER A 101 -16.67 -19.57 8.67
C SER A 101 -15.82 -20.32 9.70
N GLU A 102 -16.50 -20.88 10.70
CA GLU A 102 -15.96 -21.66 11.83
C GLU A 102 -15.05 -22.86 11.43
N GLN A 103 -14.86 -23.10 10.13
CA GLN A 103 -13.93 -24.07 9.54
C GLN A 103 -12.45 -23.62 9.52
N ASP A 104 -12.13 -22.33 9.66
CA ASP A 104 -10.74 -21.84 9.67
C ASP A 104 -10.10 -21.81 11.08
N ARG A 105 -10.81 -22.29 12.11
CA ARG A 105 -10.27 -22.47 13.49
C ARG A 105 -9.38 -23.71 13.59
N VAL A 106 -8.50 -23.93 12.61
CA VAL A 106 -7.53 -25.02 12.63
C VAL A 106 -6.48 -24.74 13.71
N LYS A 107 -6.68 -25.41 14.85
CA LYS A 107 -5.70 -25.91 15.83
C LYS A 107 -4.29 -25.26 15.77
N TRP A 108 -4.07 -24.27 16.62
CA TRP A 108 -2.76 -24.06 17.26
C TRP A 108 -2.91 -24.25 18.78
N THR A 109 -3.22 -25.48 19.19
CA THR A 109 -2.99 -25.93 20.56
C THR A 109 -2.05 -27.13 20.50
N GLY A 110 -0.78 -26.88 20.76
CA GLY A 110 0.20 -27.93 21.00
C GLY A 110 1.54 -27.70 20.33
N MET A 111 2.35 -26.79 20.87
CA MET A 111 3.80 -27.00 21.01
C MET A 111 4.27 -26.14 22.20
N ALA A 112 3.95 -26.61 23.39
CA ALA A 112 4.74 -26.36 24.59
C ALA A 112 5.04 -27.74 25.18
N GLN A 113 6.19 -28.28 24.80
CA GLN A 113 6.96 -29.25 25.58
C GLN A 113 8.42 -28.82 25.50
#